data_AF-A0A392MKH2-F1
#
_entry.id   AF-A0A392MKH2-F1
#
_cell.length_a   1.000
_cell.length_b   1.000
_cell.length_c   1.000
_cell.angle_alpha   90.00
_cell.angle_beta   90.00
_cell.angle_gamma   90.00
#
_symmetry.space_group_name_H-M   'P 1'
#
loop_
_entity.id
_entity.type
_entity.pdbx_description
1 polymer ?
#
loop_
_entity_poly.entity_id
_entity_poly.type
_entity_poly.pdbx_seq_one_letter_code
_entity_poly.pdbx_strand_id
1 'polypeptide(L)'
;MLLEKDKFGRVKEHMLDYQVIAMIVLLGPKMQYIQNIVQDNVKRIMSEQLHNPSAALSHQKTKADFFMTKPTFVASCSVFGPKKIGLIVRVASVTTESVYKFLRQQLAPLEPMIGVPPYR
;
A
#
# COMPACT_ATOMS: atom_id res chain seq x y z
N MET A 1 -5.96 27.10 11.86
CA MET A 1 -5.50 26.24 10.76
C MET A 1 -6.20 26.74 9.50
N LEU A 2 -5.56 27.65 8.77
CA LEU A 2 -6.10 28.14 7.49
C LEU A 2 -5.91 27.01 6.48
N LEU A 3 -7.01 26.48 5.93
CA LEU A 3 -6.94 25.72 4.69
C LEU A 3 -6.46 26.72 3.62
N GLU A 4 -5.26 26.50 3.10
CA GLU A 4 -4.57 27.41 2.18
C GLU A 4 -5.51 27.78 1.02
N LYS A 5 -5.67 29.09 0.80
CA LYS A 5 -6.49 29.69 -0.27
C LYS A 5 -5.76 29.74 -1.61
N ASP A 6 -4.72 28.92 -1.79
CA ASP A 6 -3.97 28.93 -3.04
C ASP A 6 -4.65 28.04 -4.07
N LYS A 7 -4.48 28.37 -5.36
CA LYS A 7 -5.17 27.73 -6.49
C LYS A 7 -4.97 26.21 -6.44
N PHE A 8 -5.97 25.50 -5.89
CA PHE A 8 -5.95 24.04 -5.82
C PHE A 8 -5.80 23.49 -7.24
N GLY A 9 -4.70 22.79 -7.49
CA GLY A 9 -4.63 21.84 -8.59
C GLY A 9 -5.76 20.83 -8.46
N ARG A 10 -6.10 20.12 -9.53
CA ARG A 10 -7.12 19.07 -9.44
C ARG A 10 -6.66 18.07 -8.37
N VAL A 11 -7.58 17.53 -7.57
CA VAL A 11 -7.27 16.52 -6.52
C VAL A 11 -6.37 15.39 -7.05
N LYS A 12 -6.57 15.02 -8.32
CA LYS A 12 -5.76 14.08 -9.09
C LYS A 12 -4.25 14.44 -9.11
N GLU A 13 -3.90 15.71 -9.28
CA GLU A 13 -2.51 16.20 -9.29
C GLU A 13 -1.89 16.08 -7.89
N HIS A 14 -2.63 16.43 -6.83
CA HIS A 14 -2.17 16.28 -5.45
C HIS A 14 -2.01 14.81 -5.03
N MET A 15 -2.84 13.93 -5.57
CA MET A 15 -2.76 12.48 -5.35
C MET A 15 -1.77 11.80 -6.30
N LEU A 16 -1.00 12.56 -7.10
CA LEU A 16 -0.06 12.05 -8.10
C LEU A 16 -0.71 11.00 -9.02
N ASP A 17 -1.96 11.18 -9.44
CA ASP A 17 -2.78 10.25 -10.23
C ASP A 17 -3.17 8.93 -9.54
N TYR A 18 -2.90 8.74 -8.25
CA TYR A 18 -3.54 7.66 -7.50
C TYR A 18 -5.01 7.99 -7.33
N GLN A 19 -5.86 6.99 -7.52
CA GLN A 19 -7.32 7.14 -7.45
C GLN A 19 -7.87 6.66 -6.11
N VAL A 20 -7.12 5.80 -5.42
CA VAL A 20 -7.57 5.13 -4.20
C VAL A 20 -6.48 5.19 -3.15
N ILE A 21 -6.86 5.60 -1.94
CA ILE A 21 -6.03 5.50 -0.74
C ILE A 21 -6.74 4.58 0.25
N ALA A 22 -6.00 3.68 0.87
CA ALA A 22 -6.51 2.85 1.95
C ALA A 22 -5.55 2.82 3.12
N MET A 23 -6.11 2.59 4.31
CA MET A 23 -5.35 2.47 5.54
C MET A 23 -5.80 1.24 6.32
N ILE A 24 -4.84 0.44 6.76
CA ILE A 24 -5.06 -0.66 7.70
C ILE A 24 -4.46 -0.25 9.04
N VAL A 25 -5.24 -0.33 10.11
CA VAL A 25 -4.76 -0.09 11.47
C VAL A 25 -4.94 -1.37 12.28
N LEU A 26 -3.82 -1.99 12.66
CA LEU A 26 -3.81 -3.17 13.53
C LEU A 26 -3.30 -2.74 14.91
N LEU A 27 -4.10 -2.93 15.94
CA LEU A 27 -3.76 -2.52 17.31
C LEU A 27 -4.02 -3.66 18.29
N GLY A 28 -3.05 -3.93 19.14
CA GLY A 28 -3.21 -4.77 20.32
C GLY A 28 -2.16 -5.88 20.44
N PRO A 29 -1.92 -6.37 21.67
CA PRO A 29 -0.85 -7.34 21.94
C PRO A 29 -1.06 -8.68 21.21
N LYS A 30 -2.32 -9.09 21.00
CA LYS A 30 -2.66 -10.32 20.26
C LYS A 30 -2.47 -10.20 18.74
N MET A 31 -2.16 -9.01 18.23
CA MET A 31 -2.00 -8.74 16.79
C MET A 31 -0.58 -8.88 16.29
N GLN A 32 0.40 -9.14 17.16
CA GLN A 32 1.82 -9.12 16.80
C GLN A 32 2.16 -10.10 15.65
N TYR A 33 1.60 -11.30 15.68
CA TYR A 33 1.78 -12.29 14.61
C TYR A 33 1.34 -11.75 13.25
N ILE A 34 0.15 -11.15 13.20
CA ILE A 34 -0.43 -10.60 11.97
C ILE A 34 0.32 -9.35 11.53
N GLN A 35 0.71 -8.48 12.46
CA GLN A 35 1.53 -7.30 12.18
C GLN A 35 2.86 -7.67 11.53
N ASN A 36 3.50 -8.77 11.98
CA ASN A 36 4.75 -9.24 11.37
C ASN A 36 4.53 -9.74 9.94
N ILE A 37 3.51 -10.58 9.72
CA ILE A 37 3.16 -11.08 8.38
C ILE A 37 2.89 -9.92 7.41
N VAL A 38 2.09 -8.95 7.83
CA VAL A 38 1.73 -7.79 7.00
C VAL A 38 2.96 -6.93 6.69
N GLN A 39 3.85 -6.71 7.66
CA GLN A 39 5.10 -5.99 7.44
C GLN A 39 6.01 -6.70 6.45
N ASP A 40 6.22 -8.00 6.61
CA ASP A 40 7.07 -8.79 5.73
C ASP A 40 6.50 -8.84 4.31
N ASN A 41 5.18 -8.97 4.18
CA ASN A 41 4.50 -8.94 2.89
C ASN A 41 4.66 -7.58 2.19
N VAL A 42 4.39 -6.47 2.88
CA VAL A 42 4.55 -5.13 2.30
C VAL A 42 6.00 -4.90 1.89
N LYS A 43 6.97 -5.29 2.73
CA LYS A 43 8.39 -5.18 2.41
C LYS A 43 8.73 -5.97 1.15
N ARG A 44 8.22 -7.20 1.00
CA ARG A 44 8.44 -8.03 -0.19
C ARG A 44 7.87 -7.40 -1.45
N ILE A 45 6.58 -7.06 -1.43
CA ILE A 45 5.86 -6.48 -2.59
C ILE A 45 6.55 -5.18 -3.02
N MET A 46 6.91 -4.32 -2.07
CA MET A 46 7.56 -3.05 -2.39
C MET A 46 9.01 -3.22 -2.84
N SER A 47 9.74 -4.21 -2.31
CA SER A 47 11.09 -4.54 -2.82
C SER A 47 11.02 -4.98 -4.29
N GLU A 48 10.06 -5.83 -4.65
CA GLU A 48 9.87 -6.28 -6.03
C GLU A 48 9.50 -5.13 -6.98
N GLN A 49 8.55 -4.28 -6.57
CA GLN A 49 8.07 -3.17 -7.42
C GLN A 49 9.06 -2.01 -7.55
N LEU A 50 9.88 -1.75 -6.52
CA LEU A 50 10.84 -0.65 -6.53
C LEU A 50 12.21 -1.05 -7.08
N HIS A 51 12.56 -2.34 -7.05
CA HIS A 51 13.86 -2.81 -7.55
C HIS A 51 13.85 -3.20 -9.04
N ASN A 52 12.70 -3.66 -9.58
CA ASN A 52 12.60 -4.11 -10.97
C ASN A 52 11.47 -3.39 -11.75
N PRO A 53 11.71 -2.19 -12.30
CA PRO A 53 10.77 -1.53 -13.20
C PRO A 53 10.70 -2.16 -14.63
N SER A 54 11.34 -3.31 -14.90
CA SER A 54 11.67 -3.72 -16.28
C SER A 54 11.33 -5.16 -16.73
N ALA A 55 10.47 -5.92 -16.02
CA ALA A 55 10.22 -7.33 -16.38
C ALA A 55 8.82 -7.66 -16.96
N ALA A 56 7.87 -6.73 -16.99
CA ALA A 56 6.48 -7.06 -17.39
C ALA A 56 6.12 -6.77 -18.86
N LEU A 57 6.97 -6.11 -19.65
CA LEU A 57 6.64 -5.74 -21.03
C LEU A 57 7.86 -5.89 -21.95
N SER A 58 8.17 -7.13 -22.34
CA SER A 58 8.99 -7.39 -23.52
C SER A 58 8.22 -6.96 -24.77
N HIS A 59 8.58 -5.82 -25.35
CA HIS A 59 9.05 -5.72 -26.73
C HIS A 59 9.11 -4.25 -27.15
N GLN A 60 10.33 -3.84 -27.52
CA GLN A 60 10.70 -2.58 -28.20
C GLN A 60 10.34 -1.28 -27.47
N LYS A 61 11.36 -0.61 -26.91
CA LYS A 61 11.68 0.77 -27.30
C LYS A 61 13.03 1.24 -26.78
N THR A 62 13.49 2.23 -27.52
CA THR A 62 14.84 2.74 -27.71
C THR A 62 15.34 3.54 -26.51
N LYS A 63 16.67 3.73 -26.49
CA LYS A 63 17.50 4.50 -25.56
C LYS A 63 16.85 5.79 -25.03
N ALA A 64 17.17 6.04 -23.75
CA ALA A 64 17.06 7.31 -23.01
C ALA A 64 15.66 7.69 -22.50
N ASP A 65 15.20 6.98 -21.47
CA ASP A 65 14.34 7.54 -20.41
C ASP A 65 14.32 6.55 -19.22
N PHE A 66 15.35 6.61 -18.38
CA PHE A 66 15.40 5.94 -17.06
C PHE A 66 14.50 6.67 -16.03
N PHE A 67 13.38 7.23 -16.46
CA PHE A 67 12.36 7.71 -15.54
C PHE A 67 11.67 6.48 -14.96
N MET A 68 11.93 6.22 -13.68
CA MET A 68 11.18 5.24 -12.91
C MET A 68 9.69 5.50 -13.14
N THR A 69 9.04 4.63 -13.91
CA THR A 69 7.61 4.74 -14.17
C THR A 69 6.88 4.69 -12.84
N LYS A 70 6.01 5.66 -12.58
CA LYS A 70 5.21 5.72 -11.35
C LYS A 70 4.56 4.35 -11.11
N PRO A 71 4.78 3.71 -9.94
CA PRO A 71 4.15 2.42 -9.65
C PRO A 71 2.62 2.56 -9.62
N THR A 72 1.92 1.55 -10.09
CA THR A 72 0.45 1.52 -10.09
C THR A 72 -0.12 1.28 -8.69
N PHE A 73 0.72 0.82 -7.77
CA PHE A 73 0.38 0.48 -6.39
C PHE A 73 1.57 0.76 -5.49
N VAL A 74 1.35 1.44 -4.37
CA VAL A 74 2.37 1.68 -3.34
C VAL A 74 1.77 1.36 -1.99
N ALA A 75 2.53 0.67 -1.15
CA ALA A 75 2.19 0.42 0.24
C ALA A 75 3.37 0.77 1.14
N SER A 76 3.08 1.17 2.37
CA SER A 76 4.09 1.42 3.40
C SER A 76 3.57 0.96 4.76
N CYS A 77 4.49 0.59 5.64
CA CYS A 77 4.20 0.15 7.00
C CYS A 77 4.87 1.08 8.01
N SER A 78 4.18 1.42 9.09
CA SER A 78 4.73 2.16 10.22
C SER A 78 4.20 1.60 11.53
N VAL A 79 5.11 1.19 12.42
CA VAL A 79 4.75 0.78 13.78
C VAL A 79 4.46 2.00 14.65
N PHE A 80 3.54 1.88 15.59
CA PHE A 80 3.17 2.96 16.52
C PHE A 80 2.80 2.42 17.91
N GLY A 81 2.69 3.34 18.88
CA GLY A 81 2.32 3.04 20.25
C GLY A 81 3.49 2.55 21.12
N PRO A 82 3.30 2.55 22.46
CA PRO A 82 4.31 2.06 23.39
C PRO A 82 4.62 0.59 23.09
N LYS A 83 5.89 0.21 23.09
CA LYS A 83 6.34 -1.16 22.80
C LYS A 83 5.90 -1.70 21.42
N LYS A 84 5.60 -0.83 20.45
CA LYS A 84 5.23 -1.20 19.07
C LYS A 84 3.98 -2.08 18.97
N ILE A 85 2.97 -1.83 19.81
CA ILE A 85 1.70 -2.60 19.81
C ILE A 85 0.77 -2.31 18.63
N GLY A 86 1.08 -1.26 17.84
CA GLY A 86 0.29 -0.84 16.70
C GLY A 86 1.06 -0.89 15.38
N LEU A 87 0.35 -1.17 14.29
CA LEU A 87 0.84 -1.07 12.92
C LEU A 87 -0.16 -0.29 12.07
N ILE A 88 0.34 0.69 11.31
CA ILE A 88 -0.39 1.39 10.26
C ILE A 88 0.19 0.94 8.92
N VAL A 89 -0.66 0.48 8.02
CA VAL A 89 -0.34 0.27 6.61
C VAL A 89 -1.04 1.36 5.81
N ARG A 90 -0.29 2.07 4.97
CA ARG A 90 -0.85 3.08 4.05
C ARG A 90 -0.68 2.59 2.63
N VAL A 91 -1.76 2.65 1.85
CA VAL A 91 -1.81 2.15 0.47
C VAL A 91 -2.29 3.26 -0.45
N ALA A 92 -1.66 3.38 -1.61
CA ALA A 92 -2.11 4.21 -2.72
C ALA A 92 -2.14 3.36 -3.99
N SER A 93 -3.22 3.45 -4.78
CA SER A 93 -3.30 2.76 -6.06
C SER A 93 -4.14 3.50 -7.09
N VAL A 94 -3.91 3.15 -8.36
CA VAL A 94 -4.65 3.69 -9.51
C VAL A 94 -6.00 2.99 -9.72
N THR A 95 -6.26 1.86 -9.05
CA THR A 95 -7.53 1.13 -9.11
C THR A 95 -8.03 0.72 -7.73
N THR A 96 -9.34 0.60 -7.57
CA THR A 96 -9.97 0.03 -6.37
C THR A 96 -9.72 -1.47 -6.25
N GLU A 97 -9.73 -2.19 -7.36
CA GLU A 97 -9.55 -3.65 -7.39
C GLU A 97 -8.22 -4.11 -6.77
N SER A 98 -7.11 -3.47 -7.14
CA SER A 98 -5.78 -3.76 -6.56
C SER A 98 -5.75 -3.58 -5.04
N VAL A 99 -6.47 -2.57 -4.52
CA VAL A 99 -6.60 -2.31 -3.08
C VAL A 99 -7.42 -3.41 -2.41
N TYR A 100 -8.56 -3.81 -2.96
CA TYR A 100 -9.35 -4.92 -2.42
C TYR A 100 -8.58 -6.24 -2.42
N LYS A 101 -7.84 -6.53 -3.50
CA LYS A 101 -6.96 -7.70 -3.58
C LYS A 101 -5.89 -7.68 -2.49
N PHE A 102 -5.25 -6.52 -2.29
CA PHE A 102 -4.27 -6.34 -1.23
C PHE A 102 -4.88 -6.53 0.16
N LEU A 103 -6.04 -5.92 0.44
CA LEU A 103 -6.74 -6.05 1.72
C LEU A 103 -7.09 -7.50 2.02
N ARG A 104 -7.67 -8.22 1.04
CA ARG A 104 -8.00 -9.65 1.17
C ARG A 104 -6.76 -10.48 1.53
N GLN A 105 -5.65 -10.26 0.82
CA GLN A 105 -4.41 -11.01 1.05
C GLN A 105 -3.77 -10.69 2.40
N GLN A 106 -3.67 -9.41 2.78
CA GLN A 106 -3.01 -9.02 4.03
C GLN A 106 -3.82 -9.39 5.27
N LEU A 107 -5.15 -9.46 5.15
CA LEU A 107 -6.04 -9.67 6.29
C LEU A 107 -6.58 -11.10 6.38
N ALA A 108 -6.33 -11.98 5.40
CA ALA A 108 -6.67 -13.39 5.48
C ALA A 108 -6.25 -14.08 6.81
N PRO A 109 -5.06 -13.81 7.40
CA PRO A 109 -4.67 -14.40 8.68
C PRO A 109 -5.54 -14.01 9.89
N LEU A 110 -6.46 -13.04 9.75
CA LEU A 110 -7.43 -12.70 10.80
C LEU A 110 -8.60 -13.67 10.88
N GLU A 111 -8.85 -14.48 9.84
CA GLU A 111 -10.01 -15.38 9.79
C GLU A 111 -10.14 -16.27 11.04
N PRO A 112 -9.08 -16.92 11.56
CA PRO A 112 -9.18 -17.71 12.78
C PRO A 112 -9.54 -16.90 14.03
N MET A 113 -9.28 -15.59 14.03
CA MET A 113 -9.55 -14.71 15.17
C MET A 113 -10.98 -14.16 15.16
N ILE A 114 -11.55 -13.94 13.98
CA ILE A 114 -12.86 -13.29 13.81
C ILE A 114 -13.94 -14.24 13.27
N GLY A 115 -13.58 -15.46 12.88
CA GLY A 115 -14.47 -16.51 12.39
C GLY A 115 -14.90 -16.37 10.92
N VAL A 116 -14.49 -15.31 10.23
CA VAL A 116 -14.80 -15.05 8.81
C VAL A 116 -13.62 -14.37 8.11
N PRO A 117 -13.39 -14.60 6.80
CA PRO A 117 -12.33 -13.91 6.08
C PRO A 117 -12.68 -12.43 5.87
N PRO A 118 -11.81 -11.49 6.25
CA PRO A 118 -11.98 -10.08 5.89
C PRO A 118 -11.95 -9.88 4.37
N TYR A 119 -12.81 -8.99 3.86
CA TYR A 119 -12.87 -8.61 2.43
C TYR A 119 -13.02 -9.82 1.47
N ARG A 120 -14.25 -10.35 1.38
CA ARG A 120 -14.63 -11.45 0.48
C ARG A 120 -14.45 -11.14 -0.99
#